data_AF-A0A7C3VAI1-F1
#
_entry.id   AF-A0A7C3VAI1-F1
#
_cell.length_a   1.000
_cell.length_b   1.000
_cell.length_c   1.000
_cell.angle_alpha   90.00
_cell.angle_beta   90.00
_cell.angle_gamma   90.00
#
_symmetry.space_group_name_H-M   'P 1'
#
loop_
_entity.id
_entity.type
_entity.pdbx_description
1 polymer ?
#
loop_
_entity_poly.entity_id
_entity_poly.type
_entity_poly.pdbx_seq_one_letter_code
_entity_poly.pdbx_strand_id
1 'polypeptide(L)'
;MLCRTDNGAVFRIFGLILPGHSNWYRIHGTRGAMEITRGPGYFGPGHIRVWHEEWNLKPGEVSERVYVPDWPQHKELARRAGHGGGDFWTNFEFANAIRSGKQPFLDVYRGVTMSSAGILAWKSALEDGRPYEIPDFRKESSRKKYENVNWSPFPGEGGVENVPVSILGMQEPSQQAKAFSRKVWKEIGYHGS
;
A
#
# COMPACT_ATOMS: atom_id res chain seq x y z
N MET A 1 2.76 8.11 6.10
CA MET A 1 2.74 8.93 4.87
C MET A 1 1.41 9.68 4.77
N LEU A 2 1.45 10.94 4.33
CA LEU A 2 0.29 11.73 3.94
C LEU A 2 0.37 11.98 2.43
N CYS A 3 -0.71 11.71 1.69
CA CYS A 3 -0.79 11.98 0.25
C CYS A 3 -2.00 12.87 -0.04
N ARG A 4 -1.83 13.86 -0.92
CA ARG A 4 -2.93 14.68 -1.45
C ARG A 4 -3.08 14.40 -2.94
N THR A 5 -4.31 14.21 -3.39
CA THR A 5 -4.64 14.06 -4.81
C THR A 5 -4.96 15.40 -5.46
N ASP A 6 -4.99 15.43 -6.79
CA ASP A 6 -5.29 16.63 -7.60
C ASP A 6 -6.72 17.17 -7.37
N ASN A 7 -7.67 16.31 -6.99
CA ASN A 7 -9.02 16.70 -6.60
C ASN A 7 -9.15 17.10 -5.11
N GLY A 8 -8.04 17.21 -4.39
CA GLY A 8 -8.01 17.67 -3.00
C GLY A 8 -8.29 16.61 -1.92
N ALA A 9 -8.54 15.35 -2.29
CA ALA A 9 -8.66 14.28 -1.30
C ALA A 9 -7.31 14.03 -0.60
N VAL A 10 -7.37 13.61 0.68
CA VAL A 10 -6.18 13.37 1.50
C VAL A 10 -6.22 11.95 2.04
N PHE A 11 -5.12 11.23 1.85
CA PHE A 11 -4.90 9.88 2.35
C PHE A 11 -3.87 9.90 3.47
N ARG A 12 -4.22 9.31 4.60
CA ARG A 12 -3.26 8.97 5.66
C ARG A 12 -2.96 7.49 5.59
N ILE A 13 -1.74 7.16 5.22
CA ILE A 13 -1.26 5.79 5.05
C ILE A 13 -0.26 5.49 6.16
N PHE A 14 -0.53 4.43 6.91
CA PHE A 14 0.26 4.00 8.06
C PHE A 14 0.33 2.46 8.03
N GLY A 15 1.54 1.90 8.13
CA GLY A 15 1.75 0.46 7.97
C GLY A 15 3.21 0.09 7.71
N LEU A 16 3.40 -1.00 6.95
CA LEU A 16 4.63 -1.73 6.58
C LEU A 16 5.02 -2.87 7.54
N ILE A 17 5.47 -2.56 8.76
CA ILE A 17 5.93 -3.58 9.71
C ILE A 17 5.45 -3.18 11.11
N LEU A 18 4.18 -3.45 11.40
CA LEU A 18 3.58 -3.18 12.70
C LEU A 18 2.95 -4.45 13.26
N PRO A 19 2.98 -4.65 14.59
CA PRO A 19 2.27 -5.75 15.22
C PRO A 19 0.78 -5.75 14.89
N GLY A 20 0.20 -6.94 14.84
CA GLY A 20 -1.25 -7.12 14.68
C GLY A 20 -1.69 -7.52 13.27
N HIS A 21 -0.81 -7.45 12.26
CA HIS A 21 -1.02 -7.91 10.87
C HIS A 21 -2.46 -7.64 10.41
N SER A 22 -2.80 -6.39 10.11
CA SER A 22 -4.18 -5.97 9.83
C SER A 22 -4.23 -4.93 8.72
N ASN A 23 -5.29 -5.01 7.89
CA ASN A 23 -5.62 -3.98 6.91
C ASN A 23 -6.83 -3.20 7.40
N TRP A 24 -6.65 -1.91 7.70
CA TRP A 24 -7.73 -1.04 8.16
C TRP A 24 -7.94 0.12 7.21
N TYR A 25 -9.20 0.31 6.83
CA TYR A 25 -9.64 1.41 5.98
C TYR A 25 -10.67 2.23 6.75
N ARG A 26 -10.53 3.55 6.66
CA ARG A 26 -11.55 4.52 7.05
C ARG A 26 -11.61 5.61 6.01
N ILE A 27 -12.82 5.89 5.53
CA ILE A 27 -13.08 6.84 4.45
C ILE A 27 -14.11 7.83 4.95
N HIS A 28 -13.84 9.12 4.74
CA HIS A 28 -14.77 10.21 5.03
C HIS A 28 -15.20 10.85 3.72
N GLY A 29 -16.50 11.04 3.56
CA GLY A 29 -17.10 11.74 2.44
C GLY A 29 -18.00 12.88 2.92
N THR A 30 -18.55 13.62 1.98
CA THR A 30 -19.41 14.79 2.28
C THR A 30 -20.73 14.43 2.94
N ARG A 31 -21.15 13.16 2.89
CA ARG A 31 -22.44 12.69 3.41
C ARG A 31 -22.33 11.72 4.58
N GLY A 32 -21.12 11.38 5.02
CA GLY A 32 -20.91 10.33 6.01
C GLY A 32 -19.54 9.69 5.87
N ALA A 33 -19.37 8.54 6.52
CA ALA A 33 -18.11 7.84 6.54
C ALA A 33 -18.30 6.32 6.59
N MET A 34 -17.24 5.61 6.26
CA MET A 34 -17.18 4.15 6.38
C MET A 34 -15.87 3.69 7.01
N GLU A 35 -15.91 2.53 7.63
CA GLU A 35 -14.71 1.83 8.09
C GLU A 35 -14.89 0.31 8.06
N ILE A 36 -13.78 -0.41 7.97
CA ILE A 36 -13.78 -1.83 8.35
C ILE A 36 -13.73 -1.91 9.87
N THR A 37 -14.59 -2.73 10.46
CA THR A 37 -14.66 -2.86 11.92
C THR A 37 -13.42 -3.57 12.47
N ARG A 38 -13.02 -3.20 13.68
CA ARG A 38 -11.83 -3.77 14.33
C ARG A 38 -12.15 -5.06 15.05
N GLY A 39 -11.22 -6.00 15.00
CA GLY A 39 -11.27 -7.24 15.75
C GLY A 39 -9.96 -8.02 15.63
N PRO A 40 -9.85 -9.17 16.32
CA PRO A 40 -8.66 -9.99 16.28
C PRO A 40 -8.44 -10.63 14.91
N GLY A 41 -7.18 -10.94 14.62
CA GLY A 41 -6.79 -11.67 13.41
C GLY A 41 -6.65 -10.80 12.16
N TYR A 42 -6.15 -11.41 11.08
CA TYR A 42 -5.71 -10.71 9.88
C TYR A 42 -6.82 -9.88 9.20
N PHE A 43 -8.03 -10.43 9.18
CA PHE A 43 -9.20 -9.82 8.52
C PHE A 43 -10.19 -9.16 9.50
N GLY A 44 -9.91 -9.19 10.80
CA GLY A 44 -10.90 -8.83 11.82
C GLY A 44 -12.21 -9.63 11.66
N PRO A 45 -13.38 -9.06 12.01
CA PRO A 45 -14.68 -9.72 11.82
C PRO A 45 -15.19 -9.63 10.37
N GLY A 46 -14.45 -9.00 9.45
CA GLY A 46 -14.85 -8.86 8.05
C GLY A 46 -16.08 -7.97 7.81
N HIS A 47 -16.50 -7.14 8.78
CA HIS A 47 -17.64 -6.23 8.59
C HIS A 47 -17.22 -4.86 8.04
N ILE A 48 -18.12 -4.29 7.24
CA ILE A 48 -18.10 -2.88 6.87
C ILE A 48 -19.15 -2.15 7.70
N ARG A 49 -18.74 -1.04 8.30
CA ARG A 49 -19.61 -0.08 8.97
C ARG A 49 -19.71 1.17 8.11
N VAL A 50 -20.93 1.62 7.85
CA VAL A 50 -21.23 2.88 7.14
C VAL A 50 -22.15 3.71 8.01
N TRP A 51 -21.85 4.98 8.19
CA TRP A 51 -22.67 5.88 8.99
C TRP A 51 -22.76 7.28 8.39
N HIS A 52 -23.84 7.95 8.76
CA HIS A 52 -24.19 9.32 8.40
C HIS A 52 -24.40 10.13 9.67
N GLU A 53 -24.07 11.41 9.63
CA GLU A 53 -24.52 12.35 10.67
C GLU A 53 -26.04 12.54 10.55
N GLU A 54 -26.74 12.69 11.67
CA GLU A 54 -28.21 12.78 11.69
C GLU A 54 -28.74 13.92 10.80
N TRP A 55 -28.05 15.06 10.78
CA TRP A 55 -28.42 16.22 9.95
C TRP A 55 -28.13 16.05 8.45
N ASN A 56 -27.46 14.98 8.03
CA ASN A 56 -27.17 14.65 6.62
C ASN A 56 -28.09 13.57 6.04
N LEU A 57 -29.00 13.01 6.86
CA LEU A 57 -29.91 11.95 6.45
C LEU A 57 -30.98 12.45 5.48
N LYS A 58 -31.18 11.72 4.38
CA LYS A 58 -32.32 11.90 3.48
C LYS A 58 -33.47 10.96 3.85
N PRO A 59 -34.71 11.28 3.44
CA PRO A 59 -35.83 10.35 3.62
C PRO A 59 -35.51 8.95 3.09
N GLY A 60 -35.66 7.94 3.94
CA GLY A 60 -35.39 6.53 3.61
C GLY A 60 -33.95 6.05 3.85
N GLU A 61 -33.02 6.94 4.23
CA GLU A 61 -31.69 6.54 4.68
C GLU A 61 -31.68 6.18 6.17
N VAL A 62 -30.75 5.30 6.57
CA VAL A 62 -30.50 4.96 7.98
C VAL A 62 -29.22 5.64 8.45
N SER A 63 -29.19 6.02 9.73
CA SER A 63 -28.00 6.67 10.34
C SER A 63 -26.77 5.78 10.29
N GLU A 64 -26.94 4.48 10.47
CA GLU A 64 -25.83 3.54 10.58
C GLU A 64 -26.23 2.14 10.08
N ARG A 65 -25.29 1.48 9.41
CA ARG A 65 -25.41 0.08 9.01
C ARG A 65 -24.08 -0.64 9.16
N VAL A 66 -24.13 -1.86 9.68
CA VAL A 66 -23.01 -2.80 9.71
C VAL A 66 -23.40 -4.06 8.95
N TYR A 67 -22.53 -4.54 8.07
CA TYR A 67 -22.80 -5.76 7.29
C TYR A 67 -21.51 -6.46 6.86
N VAL A 68 -21.62 -7.76 6.57
CA VAL A 68 -20.57 -8.55 5.89
C VAL A 68 -20.70 -8.28 4.38
N PRO A 69 -19.67 -7.77 3.69
CA PRO A 69 -19.70 -7.66 2.23
C PRO A 69 -19.57 -9.04 1.59
N ASP A 70 -20.15 -9.21 0.40
CA ASP A 70 -19.93 -10.39 -0.44
C ASP A 70 -19.49 -9.97 -1.85
N TRP A 71 -18.86 -10.89 -2.58
CA TRP A 71 -18.41 -10.64 -3.94
C TRP A 71 -19.61 -10.49 -4.87
N PRO A 72 -19.64 -9.45 -5.74
CA PRO A 72 -20.79 -9.22 -6.62
C PRO A 72 -20.91 -10.29 -7.71
N GLN A 73 -19.80 -10.93 -8.08
CA GLN A 73 -19.71 -11.93 -9.15
C GLN A 73 -18.60 -12.94 -8.81
N HIS A 74 -18.62 -14.10 -9.46
CA HIS A 74 -17.58 -15.14 -9.34
C HIS A 74 -17.19 -15.53 -7.91
N LYS A 75 -18.09 -15.33 -6.94
CA LYS A 75 -17.81 -15.47 -5.50
C LYS A 75 -17.21 -16.82 -5.12
N GLU A 76 -17.72 -17.90 -5.73
CA GLU A 76 -17.27 -19.26 -5.44
C GLU A 76 -15.87 -19.55 -5.99
N LEU A 77 -15.42 -18.83 -7.01
CA LEU A 77 -14.05 -18.91 -7.52
C LEU A 77 -13.13 -18.07 -6.63
N ALA A 78 -13.53 -16.84 -6.30
CA ALA A 78 -12.77 -15.97 -5.40
C ALA A 78 -12.54 -16.61 -4.03
N ARG A 79 -13.57 -17.22 -3.43
CA ARG A 79 -13.45 -17.91 -2.12
C ARG A 79 -12.47 -19.08 -2.10
N ARG A 80 -12.16 -19.67 -3.26
CA ARG A 80 -11.19 -20.77 -3.39
C ARG A 80 -9.74 -20.28 -3.59
N ALA A 81 -9.54 -18.98 -3.79
CA ALA A 81 -8.21 -18.40 -3.96
C ALA A 81 -7.60 -17.92 -2.64
N GLY A 82 -6.30 -17.61 -2.67
CA GLY A 82 -5.55 -17.09 -1.52
C GLY A 82 -5.93 -15.65 -1.13
N HIS A 83 -5.35 -15.18 -0.01
CA HIS A 83 -5.52 -13.82 0.51
C HIS A 83 -6.97 -13.33 0.61
N GLY A 84 -7.85 -14.19 1.14
CA GLY A 84 -9.29 -13.88 1.30
C GLY A 84 -10.06 -13.80 -0.02
N GLY A 85 -9.46 -14.27 -1.12
CA GLY A 85 -10.01 -14.24 -2.47
C GLY A 85 -9.52 -13.07 -3.34
N GLY A 86 -8.66 -12.20 -2.81
CA GLY A 86 -8.06 -11.10 -3.57
C GLY A 86 -7.23 -11.57 -4.77
N ASP A 87 -6.50 -12.69 -4.61
CA ASP A 87 -5.63 -13.23 -5.66
C ASP A 87 -6.39 -13.64 -6.93
N PHE A 88 -7.65 -14.05 -6.78
CA PHE A 88 -8.51 -14.38 -7.92
C PHE A 88 -8.72 -13.16 -8.82
N TRP A 89 -9.07 -12.02 -8.23
CA TRP A 89 -9.44 -10.82 -8.98
C TRP A 89 -8.27 -10.25 -9.78
N THR A 90 -7.06 -10.26 -9.20
CA THR A 90 -5.85 -9.81 -9.93
C THR A 90 -5.63 -10.63 -11.20
N ASN A 91 -5.69 -11.96 -11.10
CA ASN A 91 -5.50 -12.84 -12.26
C ASN A 91 -6.68 -12.78 -13.24
N PHE A 92 -7.91 -12.67 -12.73
CA PHE A 92 -9.12 -12.58 -13.52
C PHE A 92 -9.14 -11.32 -14.40
N GLU A 93 -8.85 -10.15 -13.81
CA GLU A 93 -8.80 -8.89 -14.54
C GLU A 93 -7.63 -8.85 -15.54
N PHE A 94 -6.48 -9.42 -15.17
CA PHE A 94 -5.35 -9.55 -16.09
C PHE A 94 -5.70 -10.40 -17.33
N ALA A 95 -6.30 -11.58 -17.13
CA ALA A 95 -6.73 -12.43 -18.24
C ALA A 95 -7.81 -11.77 -19.12
N ASN A 96 -8.76 -11.04 -18.51
CA ASN A 96 -9.78 -10.31 -19.25
C ASN A 96 -9.21 -9.16 -20.08
N ALA A 97 -8.21 -8.44 -19.57
CA ALA A 97 -7.52 -7.40 -20.33
C ALA A 97 -6.86 -7.97 -21.59
N ILE A 98 -6.14 -9.10 -21.48
CA ILE A 98 -5.53 -9.79 -22.62
C ILE A 98 -6.61 -10.22 -23.62
N ARG A 99 -7.64 -10.94 -23.14
CA ARG A 99 -8.70 -11.49 -24.00
C ARG A 99 -9.49 -10.41 -24.74
N SER A 100 -9.73 -9.28 -24.11
CA SER A 100 -10.54 -8.19 -24.68
C SER A 100 -9.73 -7.16 -25.47
N GLY A 101 -8.40 -7.17 -25.34
CA GLY A 101 -7.53 -6.11 -25.87
C GLY A 101 -7.73 -4.74 -25.22
N LYS A 102 -8.47 -4.67 -24.10
CA LYS A 102 -8.74 -3.42 -23.38
C LYS A 102 -7.77 -3.26 -22.22
N GLN A 103 -7.29 -2.04 -22.01
CA GLN A 103 -6.43 -1.72 -20.87
C GLN A 103 -7.20 -1.95 -19.55
N PRO A 104 -6.58 -2.61 -18.55
CA PRO A 104 -7.19 -2.77 -17.24
C PRO A 104 -7.26 -1.43 -16.51
N PHE A 105 -8.09 -1.37 -15.45
CA PHE A 105 -8.11 -0.20 -14.57
C PHE A 105 -6.72 0.09 -13.99
N LEU A 106 -6.07 -0.92 -13.42
CA LEU A 106 -4.67 -0.85 -12.98
C LEU A 106 -3.71 -1.03 -14.16
N ASP A 107 -3.58 0.02 -14.97
CA ASP A 107 -2.58 0.12 -16.04
C ASP A 107 -1.18 0.44 -15.48
N VAL A 108 -0.17 0.41 -16.36
CA VAL A 108 1.23 0.71 -15.99
C VAL A 108 1.37 2.08 -15.32
N TYR A 109 0.63 3.08 -15.79
CA TYR A 109 0.73 4.45 -15.26
C TYR A 109 0.17 4.54 -13.85
N ARG A 110 -0.98 3.91 -13.57
CA ARG A 110 -1.53 3.84 -12.21
C ARG A 110 -0.62 3.03 -11.30
N GLY A 111 -0.12 1.89 -11.76
CA GLY A 111 0.83 1.06 -10.99
C GLY A 111 2.08 1.84 -10.58
N VAL A 112 2.75 2.49 -11.53
CA VAL A 112 3.96 3.29 -11.26
C VAL A 112 3.65 4.49 -10.37
N THR A 113 2.49 5.15 -10.54
CA THR A 113 2.06 6.25 -9.67
C THR A 113 1.90 5.78 -8.22
N MET A 114 1.24 4.64 -8.00
CA MET A 114 1.04 4.05 -6.67
C MET A 114 2.36 3.66 -6.02
N SER A 115 3.26 3.00 -6.76
CA SER A 115 4.57 2.60 -6.26
C SER A 115 5.45 3.81 -5.92
N SER A 116 5.38 4.87 -6.73
CA SER A 116 6.16 6.10 -6.53
C SER A 116 5.81 6.83 -5.24
N ALA A 117 4.58 6.68 -4.72
CA ALA A 117 4.21 7.27 -3.43
C ALA A 117 5.10 6.75 -2.29
N GLY A 118 5.40 5.45 -2.26
CA GLY A 118 6.31 4.85 -1.26
C GLY A 118 7.76 5.34 -1.42
N ILE A 119 8.25 5.39 -2.66
CA ILE A 119 9.61 5.84 -2.97
C ILE A 119 9.80 7.30 -2.52
N LEU A 120 8.88 8.18 -2.90
CA LEU A 120 8.96 9.61 -2.55
C LEU A 120 8.69 9.85 -1.06
N ALA A 121 7.89 8.99 -0.40
CA ALA A 121 7.73 9.07 1.05
C ALA A 121 9.01 8.69 1.80
N TRP A 122 9.82 7.75 1.26
CA TRP A 122 11.13 7.49 1.83
C TRP A 122 12.05 8.71 1.72
N LYS A 123 12.06 9.36 0.54
CA LYS A 123 12.81 10.60 0.34
C LYS A 123 12.34 11.72 1.27
N SER A 124 11.03 11.88 1.40
CA SER A 124 10.40 12.81 2.34
C SER A 124 10.87 12.56 3.77
N ALA A 125 10.92 11.30 4.22
CA ALA A 125 11.34 10.96 5.57
C ALA A 125 12.82 11.29 5.84
N LEU A 126 13.70 11.15 4.85
CA LEU A 126 15.11 11.52 4.95
C LEU A 126 15.34 13.04 4.96
N GLU A 127 14.37 13.82 4.51
CA GLU A 127 14.40 15.29 4.47
C GLU A 127 13.36 15.90 5.42
N ASP A 128 13.25 15.36 6.63
CA ASP A 128 12.40 15.87 7.72
C ASP A 128 10.93 16.13 7.33
N GLY A 129 10.38 15.26 6.47
CA GLY A 129 8.99 15.33 6.05
C GLY A 129 8.70 16.31 4.92
N ARG A 130 9.73 16.74 4.16
CA ARG A 130 9.55 17.61 2.98
C ARG A 130 8.52 17.02 2.01
N PRO A 131 7.55 17.80 1.52
CA PRO A 131 6.57 17.32 0.55
C PRO A 131 7.20 17.13 -0.84
N TYR A 132 6.74 16.09 -1.54
CA TYR A 132 7.16 15.74 -2.89
C TYR A 132 5.96 15.60 -3.82
N GLU A 133 6.05 16.17 -5.01
CA GLU A 133 5.06 15.96 -6.07
C GLU A 133 5.27 14.60 -6.72
N ILE A 134 4.19 13.82 -6.84
CA ILE A 134 4.21 12.57 -7.61
C ILE A 134 4.11 12.94 -9.09
N PRO A 135 5.01 12.47 -9.97
CA PRO A 135 4.98 12.79 -11.39
C PRO A 135 3.68 12.30 -12.05
N ASP A 136 3.15 13.10 -12.97
CA ASP A 136 2.12 12.62 -13.89
C ASP A 136 2.80 11.72 -14.94
N PHE A 137 2.85 10.42 -14.66
CA PHE A 137 3.49 9.46 -15.54
C PHE A 137 2.84 9.31 -16.91
N ARG A 138 1.70 9.96 -17.20
CA ARG A 138 1.15 10.00 -18.57
C ARG A 138 1.76 11.11 -19.41
N LYS A 139 2.42 12.11 -18.79
CA LYS A 139 3.03 13.25 -19.46
C LYS A 139 4.54 13.13 -19.52
N GLU A 140 5.08 13.08 -20.74
CA GLU A 140 6.53 12.98 -20.98
C GLU A 140 7.31 14.11 -20.30
N SER A 141 6.82 15.36 -20.38
CA SER A 141 7.44 16.50 -19.73
C SER A 141 7.51 16.38 -18.20
N SER A 142 6.59 15.63 -17.58
CA SER A 142 6.64 15.34 -16.15
C SER A 142 7.67 14.25 -15.85
N ARG A 143 7.79 13.22 -16.69
CA ARG A 143 8.74 12.12 -16.53
C ARG A 143 10.18 12.57 -16.70
N LYS A 144 10.44 13.45 -17.68
CA LYS A 144 11.79 13.92 -18.04
C LYS A 144 12.58 14.49 -16.86
N LYS A 145 11.91 15.12 -15.89
CA LYS A 145 12.53 15.65 -14.67
C LYS A 145 13.19 14.57 -13.80
N TYR A 146 12.81 13.31 -13.98
CA TYR A 146 13.21 12.16 -13.16
C TYR A 146 13.94 11.07 -13.97
N GLU A 147 14.18 11.28 -15.27
CA GLU A 147 14.68 10.23 -16.18
C GLU A 147 16.06 9.69 -15.80
N ASN A 148 16.88 10.53 -15.16
CA ASN A 148 18.25 10.20 -14.75
C ASN A 148 18.39 10.03 -13.23
N VAL A 149 17.28 9.93 -12.49
CA VAL A 149 17.33 9.70 -11.04
C VAL A 149 17.65 8.23 -10.78
N ASN A 150 18.80 7.96 -10.17
CA ASN A 150 19.33 6.60 -9.95
C ASN A 150 19.49 6.27 -8.45
N TRP A 151 18.52 6.73 -7.67
CA TRP A 151 18.51 6.67 -6.22
C TRP A 151 18.15 5.28 -5.68
N SER A 152 18.88 4.77 -4.69
CA SER A 152 18.58 3.45 -4.10
C SER A 152 18.94 3.35 -2.62
N PRO A 153 18.06 2.79 -1.77
CA PRO A 153 18.43 2.40 -0.40
C PRO A 153 19.18 1.07 -0.38
N PHE A 154 19.18 0.30 -1.47
CA PHE A 154 19.93 -0.95 -1.57
C PHE A 154 21.36 -0.66 -2.06
N PRO A 155 22.38 -1.38 -1.54
CA PRO A 155 23.73 -1.29 -2.06
C PRO A 155 23.74 -1.57 -3.57
N GLY A 156 24.26 -0.62 -4.35
CA GLY A 156 24.39 -0.75 -5.80
C GLY A 156 25.81 -0.55 -6.29
N GLU A 157 26.16 -1.21 -7.40
CA GLU A 157 27.33 -0.89 -8.22
C GLU A 157 26.92 0.11 -9.33
N GLY A 158 27.90 0.77 -9.98
CA GLY A 158 27.63 1.49 -11.23
C GLY A 158 26.94 2.85 -11.12
N GLY A 159 27.37 3.71 -10.19
CA GLY A 159 26.97 5.13 -10.16
C GLY A 159 25.62 5.43 -9.51
N VAL A 160 24.94 4.43 -8.95
CA VAL A 160 23.74 4.57 -8.12
C VAL A 160 24.01 5.49 -6.92
N GLU A 161 23.12 6.46 -6.70
CA GLU A 161 23.18 7.30 -5.50
C GLU A 161 22.62 6.50 -4.32
N ASN A 162 23.52 6.00 -3.47
CA ASN A 162 23.16 5.26 -2.27
C ASN A 162 22.55 6.20 -1.23
N VAL A 163 21.38 5.82 -0.72
CA VAL A 163 20.79 6.48 0.45
C VAL A 163 20.68 5.60 1.67
N PRO A 164 20.61 6.22 2.86
CA PRO A 164 20.35 5.48 4.08
C PRO A 164 19.11 4.60 3.97
N VAL A 165 19.20 3.41 4.55
CA VAL A 165 18.06 2.49 4.78
C VAL A 165 17.27 2.85 6.04
N SER A 166 17.71 3.87 6.77
CA SER A 166 17.10 4.37 8.00
C SER A 166 17.24 5.88 8.07
N ILE A 167 16.24 6.56 8.66
CA ILE A 167 16.32 7.99 8.98
C ILE A 167 17.41 8.30 10.01
N LEU A 168 17.88 7.28 10.74
CA LEU A 168 19.00 7.38 11.68
C LEU A 168 20.35 7.08 11.00
N GLY A 169 20.39 7.01 9.67
CA GLY A 169 21.60 6.61 8.94
C GLY A 169 21.88 5.10 9.02
N MET A 170 23.09 4.72 8.58
CA MET A 170 23.55 3.33 8.70
C MET A 170 23.86 3.00 10.16
N GLN A 171 23.20 1.98 10.70
CA GLN A 171 23.40 1.52 12.07
C GLN A 171 24.24 0.23 12.05
N GLU A 172 25.39 0.25 12.71
CA GLU A 172 26.23 -0.94 12.87
C GLU A 172 25.62 -1.88 13.92
N PRO A 173 25.30 -3.14 13.58
CA PRO A 173 24.80 -4.09 14.57
C PRO A 173 25.83 -4.36 15.66
N SER A 174 25.36 -4.48 16.91
CA SER A 174 26.24 -4.81 18.03
C SER A 174 26.90 -6.18 17.85
N GLN A 175 28.04 -6.41 18.49
CA GLN A 175 28.72 -7.72 18.43
C GLN A 175 27.83 -8.86 18.93
N GLN A 176 26.99 -8.60 19.94
CA GLN A 176 26.00 -9.54 20.45
C GLN A 176 24.94 -9.87 19.39
N ALA A 177 24.40 -8.87 18.69
CA ALA A 177 23.43 -9.07 17.61
C ALA A 177 24.06 -9.88 16.46
N LYS A 178 25.29 -9.54 16.04
CA LYS A 178 26.04 -10.30 15.02
C LYS A 178 26.24 -11.76 15.43
N ALA A 179 26.56 -12.03 16.69
CA ALA A 179 26.71 -13.40 17.21
C ALA A 179 25.38 -14.16 17.22
N PHE A 180 24.28 -13.53 17.64
CA PHE A 180 22.95 -14.10 17.62
C PHE A 180 22.50 -14.45 16.19
N SER A 181 22.65 -13.52 15.23
CA SER A 181 22.31 -13.75 13.82
C SER A 181 23.07 -14.94 13.24
N ARG A 182 24.38 -15.06 13.50
CA ARG A 182 25.18 -16.21 13.05
C ARG A 182 24.66 -17.54 13.60
N LYS A 183 24.20 -17.57 14.86
CA LYS A 183 23.59 -18.76 15.45
C LYS A 183 22.32 -19.16 14.71
N VAL A 184 21.39 -18.22 14.52
CA VAL A 184 20.13 -18.46 13.81
C VAL A 184 20.39 -18.93 12.38
N TRP A 185 21.30 -18.27 11.67
CA TRP A 185 21.67 -18.65 10.30
C TRP A 185 22.19 -20.08 10.21
N LYS A 186 23.05 -20.48 11.15
CA LYS A 186 23.56 -21.86 11.22
C LYS A 186 22.44 -22.87 11.44
N GLU A 187 21.46 -22.55 12.28
CA GLU A 187 20.29 -23.40 12.57
C GLU A 187 19.38 -23.57 11.35
N ILE A 188 19.26 -22.55 10.50
CA ILE A 188 18.50 -22.63 9.23
C ILE A 188 19.33 -23.12 8.03
N GLY A 189 20.54 -23.62 8.27
CA GLY A 189 21.40 -24.23 7.25
C GLY A 189 22.31 -23.28 6.47
N TYR A 190 22.41 -22.01 6.85
CA TYR A 190 23.38 -21.09 6.28
C TYR A 190 24.69 -21.09 7.09
N HIS A 191 25.79 -21.51 6.46
CA HIS A 191 27.10 -21.62 7.10
C HIS A 191 28.09 -20.51 6.70
N GLY A 192 27.62 -19.50 5.96
CA GLY A 192 28.47 -18.51 5.32
C GLY A 192 29.00 -18.97 3.97
N SER A 193 29.57 -18.03 3.22
CA SER A 193 30.43 -18.24 2.05
C SER A 193 31.82 -17.72 2.38
#